data_AF-A0A0F8XL46-F1
#
_entry.id   AF-A0A0F8XL46-F1
#
_cell.length_a   1.000
_cell.length_b   1.000
_cell.length_c   1.000
_cell.angle_alpha   90.00
_cell.angle_beta   90.00
_cell.angle_gamma   90.00
#
_symmetry.space_group_name_H-M   'P 1'
#
loop_
_entity.id
_entity.type
_entity.pdbx_description
1 polymer ?
#
loop_
_entity_poly.entity_id
_entity_poly.type
_entity_poly.pdbx_seq_one_letter_code
_entity_poly.pdbx_strand_id
1 'polypeptide(L)'
;MNDRNRTKTELIEKLRTLRSRVAELEEKIRLKPLISTEQKKIQHALGERVKELNCLYGISEAVDRCGDLLDELLQQVADVLPGSWQYPEITCARITVGEE
;
A
#
# COMPACT_ATOMS: atom_id res chain seq x y z
N MET A 1 -56.83 3.14 28.44
CA MET A 1 -55.68 2.43 29.04
C MET A 1 -54.85 1.59 28.07
N ASN A 2 -55.32 1.33 26.84
CA ASN A 2 -54.68 0.39 25.90
C ASN A 2 -53.56 1.01 25.03
N ASP A 3 -53.69 2.30 24.70
CA ASP A 3 -52.81 2.99 23.76
C ASP A 3 -51.38 3.17 24.31
N ARG A 4 -51.26 3.61 25.57
CA ARG A 4 -49.98 3.82 26.28
C ARG A 4 -49.16 2.52 26.45
N ASN A 5 -49.83 1.37 26.57
CA ASN A 5 -49.17 0.06 26.63
C ASN A 5 -48.68 -0.40 25.24
N ARG A 6 -49.41 -0.04 24.18
CA ARG A 6 -48.99 -0.29 22.79
C ARG A 6 -47.74 0.52 22.45
N THR A 7 -47.72 1.80 22.82
CA THR A 7 -46.53 2.67 22.63
C THR A 7 -45.32 2.18 23.41
N LYS A 8 -45.51 1.71 24.66
CA LYS A 8 -44.41 1.15 25.47
C LYS A 8 -43.83 -0.13 24.84
N THR A 9 -44.68 -0.97 24.27
CA THR A 9 -44.27 -2.21 23.61
C THR A 9 -43.48 -1.92 22.33
N GLU A 10 -43.96 -0.99 21.51
CA GLU A 10 -43.26 -0.53 20.30
C GLU A 10 -41.88 0.07 20.62
N LEU A 11 -41.77 0.84 21.71
CA LEU A 11 -40.50 1.39 22.17
C LEU A 11 -39.53 0.29 22.61
N ILE A 12 -40.00 -0.74 23.31
CA ILE A 12 -39.17 -1.88 23.73
C ILE A 12 -38.66 -2.65 22.51
N GLU A 13 -39.50 -2.83 21.49
CA GLU A 13 -39.12 -3.51 20.25
C GLU A 13 -38.09 -2.70 19.47
N LYS A 14 -38.29 -1.39 19.31
CA LYS A 14 -37.29 -0.48 18.74
C LYS A 14 -35.96 -0.52 19.50
N LEU A 15 -36.01 -0.56 20.83
CA LEU A 15 -34.81 -0.64 21.67
C LEU A 15 -34.05 -1.95 21.46
N ARG A 16 -34.76 -3.08 21.31
CA ARG A 16 -34.16 -4.38 20.99
C ARG A 16 -33.49 -4.36 19.62
N THR A 17 -34.19 -3.85 18.60
CA THR A 17 -33.64 -3.70 17.25
C THR A 17 -32.40 -2.82 17.24
N LEU A 18 -32.45 -1.69 17.95
CA LEU A 18 -31.30 -0.78 18.02
C LEU A 18 -30.10 -1.42 18.71
N ARG A 19 -30.32 -2.15 19.82
CA ARG A 19 -29.26 -2.92 20.49
C ARG A 19 -28.62 -3.96 19.58
N SER A 20 -29.43 -4.68 18.79
CA SER A 20 -28.91 -5.65 17.81
C SER A 20 -28.03 -4.97 16.76
N ARG A 21 -28.47 -3.82 16.23
CA ARG A 21 -27.68 -3.05 15.25
C ARG A 21 -26.38 -2.49 15.82
N VAL A 22 -26.38 -2.07 17.09
CA VAL A 22 -25.17 -1.60 17.78
C VAL A 22 -24.16 -2.75 17.89
N ALA A 23 -24.58 -3.94 18.32
CA ALA A 23 -23.70 -5.10 18.41
C ALA A 23 -23.06 -5.46 17.05
N GLU A 24 -23.83 -5.42 15.96
CA GLU A 24 -23.29 -5.66 14.60
C GLU A 24 -22.28 -4.60 14.16
N LEU A 25 -22.51 -3.33 14.50
CA LEU A 25 -21.60 -2.24 14.17
C LEU A 25 -20.30 -2.30 14.98
N GLU A 26 -20.39 -2.64 16.27
CA GLU A 26 -19.25 -2.81 17.15
C GLU A 26 -18.29 -3.88 16.61
N GLU A 27 -18.82 -5.00 16.11
CA GLU A 27 -18.00 -6.06 15.51
C GLU A 27 -17.30 -5.60 14.22
N LYS A 28 -18.01 -4.87 13.34
CA LYS A 28 -17.40 -4.28 12.14
C LYS A 28 -16.31 -3.27 12.46
N ILE A 29 -16.51 -2.45 13.49
CA ILE A 29 -15.52 -1.46 13.95
C ILE A 29 -14.27 -2.17 14.47
N ARG A 30 -14.43 -3.30 15.17
CA ARG A 30 -13.31 -4.10 15.71
C ARG A 30 -12.38 -4.64 14.63
N LEU A 31 -12.92 -5.04 13.47
CA LEU A 31 -12.15 -5.61 12.36
C LEU A 31 -11.52 -4.55 11.43
N LYS A 32 -12.05 -3.32 11.43
CA LYS A 32 -11.60 -2.23 10.56
C LYS A 32 -10.09 -1.93 10.64
N PRO A 33 -9.44 -1.90 11.83
CA PRO A 33 -8.00 -1.66 11.93
C PRO A 33 -7.17 -2.75 11.24
N LEU A 34 -7.55 -4.02 11.42
CA LEU A 34 -6.83 -5.15 10.81
C LEU A 34 -6.90 -5.08 9.29
N ILE A 35 -8.09 -4.84 8.74
CA ILE A 35 -8.31 -4.68 7.30
C ILE A 35 -7.48 -3.51 6.76
N SER A 36 -7.51 -2.35 7.44
CA SER A 36 -6.73 -1.18 7.01
C SER A 36 -5.21 -1.40 7.07
N THR A 37 -4.75 -2.20 8.03
CA THR A 37 -3.32 -2.52 8.18
C THR A 37 -2.87 -3.43 7.05
N GLU A 38 -3.66 -4.46 6.73
CA GLU A 38 -3.36 -5.37 5.64
C GLU A 38 -3.43 -4.67 4.28
N GLN A 39 -4.42 -3.79 4.09
CA GLN A 39 -4.49 -2.91 2.91
C GLN A 39 -3.24 -2.05 2.76
N LYS A 40 -2.75 -1.43 3.84
CA LYS A 40 -1.51 -0.64 3.81
C LYS A 40 -0.30 -1.48 3.42
N LYS A 41 -0.18 -2.71 3.94
CA LYS A 41 0.92 -3.62 3.57
C LYS A 41 0.86 -3.97 2.09
N ILE A 42 -0.32 -4.31 1.57
CA ILE A 42 -0.51 -4.63 0.15
C ILE A 42 -0.17 -3.41 -0.72
N GLN A 43 -0.64 -2.23 -0.35
CA GLN A 43 -0.32 -0.98 -1.05
C GLN A 43 1.18 -0.69 -1.04
N HIS A 44 1.85 -0.87 0.10
CA HIS A 44 3.29 -0.72 0.21
C HIS A 44 4.01 -1.73 -0.69
N ALA A 45 3.68 -3.02 -0.61
CA ALA A 45 4.29 -4.06 -1.44
C ALA A 45 4.10 -3.82 -2.94
N LEU A 46 2.91 -3.34 -3.33
CA LEU A 46 2.65 -2.93 -4.71
C LEU A 46 3.53 -1.75 -5.13
N GLY A 47 3.67 -0.74 -4.26
CA GLY A 47 4.56 0.39 -4.49
C GLY A 47 6.02 -0.03 -4.71
N GLU A 48 6.53 -0.93 -3.87
CA GLU A 48 7.88 -1.48 -4.02
C GLU A 48 8.05 -2.27 -5.33
N ARG A 49 7.03 -3.01 -5.75
CA ARG A 49 7.06 -3.72 -7.05
C ARG A 49 7.05 -2.76 -8.24
N VAL A 50 6.32 -1.64 -8.14
CA VAL A 50 6.34 -0.59 -9.17
C VAL A 50 7.72 0.05 -9.25
N LYS A 51 8.37 0.34 -8.11
CA LYS A 51 9.75 0.84 -8.07
C LYS A 51 10.73 -0.13 -8.76
N GLU A 52 10.63 -1.43 -8.47
CA GLU A 52 11.44 -2.47 -9.11
C GLU A 52 11.22 -2.50 -10.64
N LEU A 53 9.96 -2.51 -11.08
CA LEU A 53 9.64 -2.53 -12.51
C LEU A 53 10.17 -1.28 -13.22
N ASN A 54 10.00 -0.09 -12.63
CA ASN A 54 10.53 1.15 -13.17
C ASN A 54 12.06 1.10 -13.31
N CYS A 55 12.75 0.51 -12.35
CA CYS A 55 14.19 0.30 -12.42
C CYS A 55 14.57 -0.62 -13.59
N LEU A 56 13.90 -1.77 -13.73
CA LEU A 56 14.18 -2.73 -14.81
C LEU A 56 13.93 -2.12 -16.19
N TYR A 57 12.82 -1.39 -16.34
CA TYR A 57 12.52 -0.68 -17.59
C TYR A 57 13.52 0.46 -17.85
N GLY A 58 13.91 1.21 -16.83
CA GLY A 58 14.93 2.26 -16.95
C GLY A 58 16.28 1.71 -17.38
N ILE A 59 16.68 0.54 -16.87
CA ILE A 59 17.89 -0.16 -17.30
C ILE A 59 17.76 -0.64 -18.76
N SER A 60 16.62 -1.24 -19.13
CA SER A 60 16.37 -1.67 -20.52
C SER A 60 16.47 -0.49 -21.48
N GLU A 61 15.87 0.65 -21.13
CA GLU A 61 15.93 1.86 -21.94
C GLU A 61 17.34 2.45 -22.01
N ALA A 62 18.12 2.38 -20.93
CA ALA A 62 19.52 2.79 -20.93
C ALA A 62 20.36 1.92 -21.89
N VAL A 63 20.14 0.60 -21.89
CA VAL A 63 20.79 -0.33 -22.83
C VAL A 63 20.45 0.03 -24.28
N ASP A 64 19.17 0.30 -24.56
CA ASP A 64 18.71 0.64 -25.91
C ASP A 64 19.26 2.00 -26.40
N ARG A 65 19.43 2.98 -25.51
CA ARG A 65 19.91 4.33 -25.87
C ARG A 65 21.43 4.47 -25.95
N CYS A 66 22.17 3.86 -25.02
CA CYS A 66 23.62 4.07 -24.90
C CYS A 66 24.43 3.32 -25.97
N GLY A 67 23.89 2.27 -26.59
CA GLY A 67 24.63 1.47 -27.56
C GLY A 67 25.94 0.93 -26.96
N ASP A 68 27.08 1.21 -27.61
CA ASP A 68 28.41 0.72 -27.20
C ASP A 68 29.09 1.58 -26.11
N LEU A 69 28.46 2.65 -25.62
CA LEU A 69 29.02 3.56 -24.61
C LEU A 69 28.84 2.98 -23.20
N LEU A 70 29.71 2.04 -22.83
CA LEU A 70 29.63 1.30 -21.56
C LEU A 70 29.61 2.21 -20.33
N ASP A 71 30.47 3.23 -20.26
CA ASP A 71 30.55 4.12 -19.09
C ASP A 71 29.24 4.91 -18.89
N GLU A 72 28.61 5.36 -19.99
CA GLU A 72 27.33 6.06 -19.96
C GLU A 72 26.19 5.13 -19.54
N LEU A 73 26.19 3.89 -20.03
CA LEU A 73 25.24 2.86 -19.61
C LEU A 73 25.35 2.62 -18.11
N LEU A 74 26.56 2.37 -17.61
CA LEU A 74 26.80 2.07 -16.20
C LEU A 74 26.40 3.25 -15.31
N GLN A 75 26.67 4.48 -15.73
CA GLN A 75 26.23 5.66 -14.99
C GLN A 75 24.70 5.77 -14.96
N GLN A 76 24.02 5.59 -16.10
CA GLN A 76 22.55 5.60 -16.14
C GLN A 76 21.94 4.51 -15.26
N VAL A 77 22.54 3.30 -15.24
CA VAL A 77 22.12 2.22 -14.34
C VAL A 77 22.34 2.61 -12.87
N ALA A 78 23.50 3.18 -12.53
CA ALA A 78 23.77 3.66 -11.19
C ALA A 78 22.79 4.75 -10.73
N ASP A 79 22.35 5.62 -11.63
CA ASP A 79 21.42 6.72 -11.33
C ASP A 79 19.98 6.22 -11.06
N VAL A 80 19.54 5.14 -11.71
CA VAL A 80 18.16 4.60 -11.53
C VAL A 80 18.02 3.67 -10.33
N LEU A 81 19.11 3.02 -9.88
CA LEU A 81 19.08 2.05 -8.78
C LEU A 81 18.52 2.62 -7.46
N PRO A 82 18.93 3.82 -6.97
CA PRO A 82 18.40 4.36 -5.71
C PRO A 82 16.89 4.56 -5.71
N GLY A 83 16.30 4.93 -6.84
CA GLY A 83 14.85 5.08 -7.00
C GLY A 83 14.06 3.79 -6.78
N SER A 84 14.72 2.63 -6.88
CA SER A 84 14.12 1.31 -6.75
C SER A 84 13.98 0.83 -5.30
N TRP A 85 14.69 1.45 -4.35
CA TRP A 85 14.75 1.00 -2.97
C TRP A 85 13.62 1.54 -2.09
N GLN A 86 13.48 0.98 -0.88
CA GLN A 86 12.42 1.34 0.05
C GLN A 86 12.49 2.80 0.51
N TYR A 87 13.70 3.35 0.63
CA TYR A 87 13.96 4.73 1.07
C TYR A 87 14.91 5.46 0.10
N PRO A 88 14.45 5.78 -1.13
CA PRO A 88 15.31 6.36 -2.17
C PRO A 88 16.08 7.60 -1.72
N GLU A 89 15.46 8.43 -0.89
CA GLU A 89 15.96 9.72 -0.42
C GLU A 89 17.25 9.66 0.42
N ILE A 90 17.58 8.50 0.99
CA ILE A 90 18.77 8.29 1.82
C ILE A 90 19.70 7.23 1.25
N THR A 91 19.60 6.96 -0.05
CA THR A 91 20.36 5.91 -0.72
C THR A 91 21.16 6.43 -1.90
N CYS A 92 22.26 5.75 -2.21
CA CYS A 92 23.08 6.02 -3.39
C CYS A 92 23.62 4.69 -3.94
N ALA A 93 24.00 4.69 -5.22
CA ALA A 93 24.59 3.53 -5.88
C ALA A 93 25.89 3.93 -6.58
N ARG A 94 26.82 2.97 -6.67
CA ARG A 94 28.06 3.06 -7.44
C ARG A 94 28.31 1.72 -8.09
N ILE A 95 28.67 1.74 -9.37
CA ILE A 95 29.10 0.55 -10.10
C ILE A 95 30.60 0.67 -10.36
N THR A 96 31.33 -0.41 -10.10
CA THR A 96 32.77 -0.51 -10.34
C THR A 96 32.99 -1.72 -11.23
N VAL A 97 33.77 -1.55 -12.30
CA VAL A 97 34.05 -2.59 -13.30
C VAL A 97 35.56 -2.75 -13.38
N GLY A 98 36.04 -3.99 -13.31
CA GLY A 98 37.47 -4.30 -13.38
C GLY A 98 38.21 -4.16 -12.05
N GLU A 99 37.63 -4.63 -10.94
CA GLU A 99 38.40 -4.84 -9.71
C GLU A 99 39.38 -6.01 -9.92
N GLU A 100 40.69 -5.71 -9.92
CA GLU A 100 41.72 -6.64 -9.43
C GLU A 100 41.77 -6.61 -7.89
#